data_AF-A0A357IVA5-F1
#
_entry.id   AF-A0A357IVA5-F1
#
_cell.length_a   1.000
_cell.length_b   1.000
_cell.length_c   1.000
_cell.angle_alpha   90.00
_cell.angle_beta   90.00
_cell.angle_gamma   90.00
#
_symmetry.space_group_name_H-M   'P 1'
#
loop_
_entity.id
_entity.type
_entity.pdbx_description
1 polymer ?
#
loop_
_entity_poly.entity_id
_entity_poly.type
_entity_poly.pdbx_seq_one_letter_code
_entity_poly.pdbx_strand_id
1 'polypeptide(L)'
;MGICRKAGRAYQHEMMSIWEHFILFLRLRKSPSMIVLCGYPSKLYEITFERAGWKRVEKRTRDNKRNERIECLWLNPACQKALGQQDLFPDFVHAR
;
A
#
# COMPACT_ATOMS: atom_id res chain seq x y z
N MET A 1 23.27 19.18 -1.06
CA MET A 1 21.97 19.64 -1.62
C MET A 1 21.46 18.56 -2.58
N GLY A 2 20.42 17.82 -2.20
CA GLY A 2 19.85 16.78 -3.07
C GLY A 2 18.94 17.39 -4.13
N ILE A 3 19.41 17.45 -5.38
CA ILE A 3 18.61 17.89 -6.52
C ILE A 3 17.71 16.72 -6.93
N CYS A 4 16.45 16.69 -6.50
CA CYS A 4 15.43 15.89 -7.17
C CYS A 4 14.72 16.80 -8.18
N ARG A 5 15.30 16.92 -9.39
CA ARG A 5 14.69 17.65 -10.50
C ARG A 5 14.37 16.67 -11.63
N LYS A 6 13.11 16.27 -11.71
CA LYS A 6 12.38 16.21 -12.99
C LYS A 6 10.88 16.10 -12.73
N ALA A 7 10.11 17.04 -13.28
CA ALA A 7 8.70 16.85 -13.57
C ALA A 7 8.62 15.95 -14.81
N GLY A 8 8.48 14.64 -14.60
CA GLY A 8 8.52 13.62 -15.64
C GLY A 8 8.84 12.24 -15.06
N ARG A 9 8.66 11.17 -15.86
CA ARG A 9 8.66 9.77 -15.39
C ARG A 9 9.75 9.49 -14.34
N ALA A 10 9.33 9.34 -13.08
CA ALA A 10 10.26 9.15 -11.97
C ALA A 10 10.82 7.72 -11.93
N TYR A 11 10.07 6.78 -12.53
CA TYR A 11 10.44 5.39 -12.67
C TYR A 11 10.54 5.00 -14.13
N GLN A 12 11.45 4.07 -14.44
CA GLN A 12 11.61 3.52 -15.79
C GLN A 12 10.31 2.85 -16.29
N HIS A 13 9.58 2.21 -15.36
CA HIS A 13 8.29 1.57 -15.60
C HIS A 13 7.25 2.17 -14.65
N GLU A 14 6.75 3.35 -15.02
CA GLU A 14 5.69 4.02 -14.28
C GLU A 14 4.31 3.59 -14.79
N MET A 15 3.41 3.28 -13.86
CA MET A 15 2.02 2.97 -14.17
C MET A 15 1.28 4.28 -14.44
N MET A 16 1.11 4.60 -15.72
CA MET A 16 0.57 5.90 -16.15
C MET A 16 -0.95 5.84 -16.37
N SER A 17 -1.50 4.65 -16.56
CA SER A 17 -2.91 4.45 -16.93
C SER A 17 -3.70 3.75 -15.84
N ILE A 18 -4.99 4.09 -15.76
CA ILE A 18 -5.98 3.41 -14.90
C ILE A 18 -6.02 1.90 -15.20
N TRP A 19 -5.83 1.51 -16.47
CA TRP A 19 -5.84 0.11 -16.90
C TRP A 19 -4.70 -0.70 -16.29
N GLU A 20 -3.48 -0.17 -16.22
CA GLU A 20 -2.35 -0.85 -15.59
C GLU A 20 -2.62 -1.13 -14.10
N HIS A 21 -3.23 -0.17 -13.39
CA HIS A 21 -3.65 -0.34 -12.01
C HIS A 21 -4.75 -1.40 -11.84
N PHE A 22 -5.67 -1.48 -12.80
CA PHE A 22 -6.69 -2.52 -12.81
C PHE A 22 -6.09 -3.92 -13.06
N ILE A 23 -5.13 -4.03 -13.98
CA ILE A 23 -4.40 -5.29 -14.23
C ILE A 23 -3.66 -5.72 -12.96
N LEU A 24 -2.99 -4.80 -12.27
CA LEU A 24 -2.35 -5.07 -10.98
C LEU A 24 -3.36 -5.66 -9.99
N PHE A 25 -4.52 -5.01 -9.82
CA PHE A 25 -5.59 -5.51 -8.94
C PHE A 25 -6.01 -6.95 -9.30
N LEU A 26 -6.25 -7.23 -10.59
CA LEU A 26 -6.62 -8.57 -11.04
C LEU A 26 -5.56 -9.63 -10.73
N ARG A 27 -4.26 -9.26 -10.81
CA ARG A 27 -3.16 -10.17 -10.47
C ARG A 27 -3.08 -10.40 -8.97
N LEU A 28 -3.14 -9.36 -8.16
CA LEU A 28 -3.08 -9.45 -6.70
C LEU A 28 -4.26 -10.25 -6.13
N ARG A 29 -5.46 -10.06 -6.68
CA ARG A 29 -6.67 -10.77 -6.25
C ARG A 29 -6.59 -12.28 -6.46
N LYS A 30 -5.85 -12.75 -7.46
CA LYS A 30 -5.67 -14.19 -7.73
C LYS A 30 -4.61 -14.85 -6.85
N SER A 31 -3.80 -14.06 -6.15
CA SER A 31 -2.73 -14.60 -5.31
C SER A 31 -3.29 -15.18 -4.00
N PRO A 32 -2.88 -16.40 -3.60
CA PRO A 32 -3.23 -16.95 -2.30
C PRO A 32 -2.40 -16.34 -1.15
N SER A 33 -1.40 -15.52 -1.46
CA SER A 33 -0.48 -14.94 -0.46
C SER A 33 -1.12 -13.81 0.34
N MET A 34 -0.50 -13.48 1.48
CA MET A 34 -0.81 -12.26 2.22
C MET A 34 -0.20 -11.05 1.50
N ILE A 35 -1.02 -10.03 1.24
CA ILE A 35 -0.59 -8.84 0.48
C ILE A 35 -0.99 -7.59 1.24
N VAL A 36 -0.03 -6.68 1.35
CA VAL A 36 -0.23 -5.29 1.75
C VAL A 36 0.17 -4.40 0.57
N LEU A 37 -0.76 -3.58 0.10
CA LEU A 37 -0.50 -2.59 -0.95
C LEU A 37 -0.45 -1.19 -0.32
N CYS A 38 0.61 -0.43 -0.60
CA CYS A 38 0.74 0.96 -0.15
C CYS A 38 0.42 1.95 -1.29
N GLY A 39 -0.17 3.09 -0.94
CA GLY A 39 -0.42 4.17 -1.89
C GLY A 39 -1.26 5.30 -1.32
N TYR A 40 -1.86 6.09 -2.20
CA TYR A 40 -2.69 7.25 -1.86
C TYR A 40 -4.18 6.98 -2.07
N PRO A 41 -5.09 7.68 -1.35
CA PRO A 41 -6.51 7.60 -1.59
C PRO A 41 -6.84 7.81 -3.08
N SER A 42 -7.56 6.86 -3.65
CA SER A 42 -7.93 6.89 -5.06
C SER A 42 -9.27 6.22 -5.27
N LYS A 43 -10.13 6.84 -6.09
CA LYS A 43 -11.47 6.31 -6.34
C LYS A 43 -11.44 4.94 -7.02
N LEU A 44 -10.42 4.70 -7.84
CA LEU A 44 -10.19 3.40 -8.46
C LEU A 44 -9.99 2.32 -7.40
N TYR A 45 -9.14 2.58 -6.41
CA TYR A 45 -8.79 1.62 -5.37
C TYR A 45 -9.94 1.35 -4.41
N GLU A 46 -10.76 2.36 -4.11
CA GLU A 46 -12.03 2.17 -3.38
C GLU A 46 -12.95 1.20 -4.12
N ILE A 47 -13.13 1.39 -5.43
CA ILE A 47 -14.04 0.58 -6.23
C ILE A 47 -13.50 -0.84 -6.44
N THR A 48 -12.17 -1.03 -6.55
CA THR A 48 -11.58 -2.34 -6.82
C THR A 48 -11.27 -3.13 -5.55
N PHE A 49 -10.38 -2.60 -4.70
CA PHE A 49 -9.86 -3.31 -3.53
C PHE A 49 -10.90 -3.41 -2.41
N GLU A 50 -11.52 -2.29 -2.03
CA GLU A 50 -12.43 -2.27 -0.87
C GLU A 50 -13.70 -3.08 -1.15
N ARG A 51 -14.27 -2.98 -2.36
CA ARG A 51 -15.40 -3.84 -2.78
C ARG A 51 -15.03 -5.32 -2.89
N ALA A 52 -13.75 -5.64 -3.05
CA ALA A 52 -13.24 -7.02 -3.01
C ALA A 52 -12.90 -7.50 -1.59
N GLY A 53 -13.28 -6.76 -0.56
CA GLY A 53 -13.09 -7.12 0.84
C GLY A 53 -11.70 -6.80 1.39
N TRP A 54 -10.90 -5.99 0.69
CA TRP A 54 -9.63 -5.50 1.24
C TRP A 54 -9.90 -4.40 2.26
N LYS A 55 -9.14 -4.39 3.35
CA LYS A 55 -9.26 -3.38 4.41
C LYS A 55 -8.30 -2.24 4.16
N ARG A 56 -8.80 -1.01 4.11
CA ARG A 56 -7.98 0.21 4.07
C ARG A 56 -7.59 0.65 5.49
N VAL A 57 -6.32 1.00 5.67
CA VAL A 57 -5.78 1.64 6.88
C VAL A 57 -5.12 2.94 6.44
N GLU A 58 -5.39 4.03 7.16
CA GLU A 58 -4.92 5.36 6.80
C GLU A 58 -3.97 5.94 7.83
N LYS A 59 -3.03 6.75 7.38
CA LYS A 59 -2.14 7.53 8.24
C LYS A 59 -1.96 8.93 7.66
N ARG A 60 -2.31 9.94 8.45
CA ARG A 60 -1.95 11.33 8.15
C ARG A 60 -0.45 11.52 8.33
N THR A 61 0.20 12.05 7.30
CA THR A 61 1.63 12.34 7.29
C THR A 61 1.89 13.69 6.63
N ARG A 62 3.14 14.15 6.70
CA ARG A 62 3.63 15.30 5.94
C ARG A 62 4.68 14.83 4.94
N ASP A 63 4.57 15.28 3.70
CA ASP A 63 5.62 15.03 2.71
C ASP A 63 6.87 15.88 2.98
N ASN A 64 7.94 15.66 2.21
CA ASN A 64 9.20 16.42 2.33
C ASN A 64 9.03 17.93 2.10
N LYS A 65 7.92 18.36 1.51
CA LYS A 65 7.56 19.77 1.29
C LYS A 65 6.59 20.29 2.38
N ARG A 66 6.36 19.50 3.44
CA ARG A 66 5.44 19.77 4.56
C ARG A 66 3.97 19.84 4.17
N ASN A 67 3.59 19.35 3.00
CA ASN A 67 2.17 19.25 2.65
C ASN A 67 1.56 18.08 3.41
N GLU A 68 0.31 18.26 3.85
CA GLU A 68 -0.45 17.16 4.42
C GLU A 68 -0.79 16.13 3.35
N ARG A 69 -0.52 14.87 3.69
CA ARG A 69 -0.84 13.70 2.87
C ARG A 69 -1.52 12.66 3.73
N ILE A 70 -2.38 11.88 3.10
CA ILE A 70 -2.97 10.69 3.69
C ILE A 70 -2.34 9.52 2.97
N GLU A 71 -1.53 8.75 3.68
CA GLU A 71 -0.99 7.49 3.19
C GLU A 71 -1.98 6.38 3.52
N CYS A 72 -2.19 5.47 2.58
CA CYS A 72 -3.11 4.36 2.71
C CYS A 72 -2.39 3.02 2.53
N LEU A 73 -2.80 2.05 3.33
CA LEU A 73 -2.46 0.64 3.17
C LEU A 73 -3.74 -0.15 2.90
N TRP A 74 -3.74 -1.03 1.91
CA TRP A 74 -4.80 -1.99 1.67
C TRP A 74 -4.31 -3.39 1.99
N LEU A 75 -5.02 -4.08 2.87
CA LEU A 75 -4.70 -5.43 3.32
C LEU A 75 -5.69 -6.42 2.71
N ASN A 76 -5.19 -7.41 2.00
CA ASN A 76 -6.05 -8.43 1.40
C ASN A 76 -6.71 -9.33 2.48
N PRO A 77 -7.79 -10.05 2.15
CA PRO A 77 -8.47 -10.91 3.12
C PRO A 77 -7.56 -11.95 3.79
N ALA A 78 -6.55 -12.47 3.08
CA ALA A 78 -5.58 -13.40 3.66
C ALA A 78 -4.74 -12.73 4.75
N CYS A 79 -4.19 -11.54 4.47
CA CYS A 79 -3.45 -10.74 5.44
C CYS A 79 -4.33 -10.34 6.64
N GLN A 80 -5.59 -9.98 6.39
CA GLN A 80 -6.55 -9.68 7.46
C GLN A 80 -6.80 -10.85 8.41
N LYS A 81 -6.82 -12.09 7.91
CA LYS A 81 -7.02 -13.28 8.75
C LYS A 81 -5.78 -13.60 9.60
N ALA A 82 -4.59 -13.25 9.11
CA ALA A 82 -3.33 -13.46 9.81
C ALA A 82 -2.95 -12.32 10.76
N LEU A 83 -3.66 -11.18 10.70
CA LEU A 83 -3.48 -10.07 11.64
C LEU A 83 -3.76 -10.57 13.07
N GLY A 84 -2.71 -10.57 13.90
CA GLY A 84 -2.75 -11.13 15.26
C GLY A 84 -1.81 -12.33 15.46
N GLN A 85 -1.16 -12.83 14.41
CA GLN A 85 -0.05 -13.77 14.55
C GLN A 85 1.14 -13.05 15.21
N GLN A 86 1.60 -13.57 16.36
CA GLN A 86 2.67 -12.98 17.18
C GLN A 86 4.04 -12.99 16.50
N ASP A 87 4.93 -12.15 17.04
CA ASP A 87 6.13 -11.63 16.41
C ASP A 87 7.16 -12.67 15.94
N LEU A 88 7.87 -12.27 14.88
CA LEU A 88 9.03 -12.95 14.31
C LEU A 88 10.20 -13.07 15.30
N PHE A 89 10.18 -12.30 16.39
CA PHE A 89 11.17 -12.38 17.47
C PHE A 89 10.50 -12.26 18.85
N PRO A 90 10.02 -13.38 19.42
CA PRO A 90 9.41 -13.39 20.74
C PRO A 90 10.39 -12.97 21.85
N ASP A 91 11.69 -13.24 21.67
CA ASP A 91 12.71 -13.16 22.74
C ASP A 91 13.20 -11.73 23.05
N PHE A 92 13.01 -10.75 22.17
CA PHE A 92 13.40 -9.36 22.45
C PHE A 92 12.41 -8.62 23.36
N VAL A 93 11.26 -9.22 23.69
CA VAL A 93 10.24 -8.62 24.57
C VAL A 93 10.63 -8.71 26.05
N HIS A 94 11.62 -9.55 26.40
CA HIS A 94 12.06 -9.76 27.80
C HIS A 94 13.54 -9.46 28.08
N ALA A 95 14.31 -8.99 27.09
CA ALA A 95 15.65 -8.48 27.33
C ALA A 95 15.56 -7.06 27.89
N ARG A 96 15.56 -6.95 29.23
CA ARG A 96 15.75 -5.69 29.96
C ARG A 96 17.23 -5.38 30.12
#